data_AF-A0AAX2F5S2-F1
#
_entry.id   AF-A0AAX2F5S2-F1
#
_cell.length_a   1.000
_cell.length_b   1.000
_cell.length_c   1.000
_cell.angle_alpha   90.00
_cell.angle_beta   90.00
_cell.angle_gamma   90.00
#
_symmetry.space_group_name_H-M   'P 1'
#
loop_
_entity.id
_entity.type
_entity.pdbx_description
1 polymer ?
#
loop_
_entity_poly.entity_id
_entity_poly.type
_entity_poly.pdbx_seq_one_letter_code
_entity_poly.pdbx_strand_id
1 'polypeptide(L)'
;MHSKYEELYNDAAEKVDEVAERILQLGSTPESRFSEYLKVTEIKEADVVSCSKEAVNLLLDYYKTLIARERRIIELASDAHDDTTVSLVSDFLKEQEKTVWMLVATKSQSCAE
;
A
#
# COMPACT_ATOMS: atom_id res chain seq x y z
N MET A 1 11.51 9.81 11.77
CA MET A 1 10.58 9.72 10.62
C MET A 1 11.27 9.46 9.29
N HIS A 2 12.35 10.17 8.92
CA HIS A 2 13.03 9.95 7.62
C HIS A 2 13.35 8.47 7.32
N SER A 3 14.06 7.77 8.22
CA SER A 3 14.36 6.34 8.05
C SER A 3 13.10 5.46 7.95
N LYS A 4 11.99 5.85 8.58
CA LYS A 4 10.73 5.11 8.47
C LYS A 4 10.10 5.32 7.10
N TYR A 5 10.15 6.51 6.52
CA TYR A 5 9.66 6.73 5.16
C TYR A 5 10.46 5.92 4.14
N GLU A 6 11.78 5.86 4.29
CA GLU A 6 12.63 5.01 3.45
C GLU A 6 12.24 3.53 3.54
N GLU A 7 11.99 3.03 4.75
CA GLU A 7 11.46 1.68 4.96
C GLU A 7 10.12 1.47 4.22
N LEU A 8 9.18 2.43 4.31
CA LEU A 8 7.89 2.33 3.62
C LEU A 8 8.02 2.39 2.10
N TYR A 9 8.97 3.15 1.55
CA TYR A 9 9.21 3.21 0.10
C TYR A 9 9.77 1.89 -0.43
N ASN A 10 10.73 1.31 0.27
CA ASN A 10 11.32 0.02 -0.11
C ASN A 10 10.28 -1.11 0.01
N ASP A 11 9.49 -1.12 1.08
CA ASP A 11 8.38 -2.06 1.27
C ASP A 11 7.35 -1.97 0.13
N ALA A 12 6.96 -0.75 -0.26
CA ALA A 12 6.03 -0.56 -1.37
C ALA A 12 6.62 -1.04 -2.71
N ALA A 13 7.92 -0.81 -2.95
CA ALA A 13 8.59 -1.26 -4.17
C ALA A 13 8.66 -2.79 -4.25
N GLU A 14 8.97 -3.47 -3.14
CA GLU A 14 9.00 -4.93 -3.04
C GLU A 14 7.61 -5.52 -3.32
N LYS A 15 6.56 -4.96 -2.70
CA LYS A 15 5.17 -5.39 -2.95
C LYS A 15 4.73 -5.18 -4.41
N VAL A 16 5.18 -4.11 -5.07
CA VAL A 16 4.88 -3.87 -6.50
C VAL A 16 5.52 -4.97 -7.37
N ASP A 17 6.74 -5.38 -7.06
CA ASP A 17 7.43 -6.45 -7.78
C ASP A 17 6.73 -7.80 -7.58
N GLU A 18 6.40 -8.16 -6.34
CA GLU A 18 5.68 -9.41 -6.05
C GLU A 18 4.32 -9.49 -6.74
N VAL A 19 3.59 -8.36 -6.83
CA VAL A 19 2.33 -8.28 -7.60
C VAL A 19 2.59 -8.47 -9.09
N ALA A 20 3.63 -7.83 -9.65
CA ALA A 20 3.98 -7.98 -11.06
C ALA A 20 4.38 -9.42 -11.39
N GLU A 21 5.20 -10.05 -10.55
CA GLU A 21 5.58 -11.46 -10.68
C GLU A 21 4.36 -12.38 -10.57
N ARG A 22 3.43 -12.11 -9.64
CA ARG A 22 2.20 -12.89 -9.51
C ARG A 22 1.33 -12.77 -10.77
N ILE A 23 1.22 -11.58 -11.36
CA ILE A 23 0.52 -11.38 -12.64
C ILE A 23 1.17 -12.20 -13.77
N LEU A 24 2.51 -12.27 -13.82
CA LEU A 24 3.24 -13.10 -14.78
C LEU A 24 2.99 -14.60 -14.55
N GLN A 25 2.97 -15.06 -13.31
CA GLN A 25 2.67 -16.46 -12.96
C GLN A 25 1.25 -16.87 -13.39
N LEU A 26 0.31 -15.93 -13.43
CA LEU A 26 -1.05 -16.11 -13.94
C LEU A 26 -1.12 -16.05 -15.49
N GLY A 27 0.01 -15.91 -16.17
CA GLY A 27 0.09 -15.87 -17.64
C GLY A 27 -0.31 -14.52 -18.26
N SER A 28 -0.39 -13.46 -17.47
CA SER A 28 -0.72 -12.10 -17.92
C SER A 28 0.52 -11.20 -17.98
N THR A 29 0.39 -10.01 -18.57
CA THR A 29 1.48 -9.03 -18.64
C THR A 29 1.18 -7.85 -17.72
N PRO A 30 2.00 -7.58 -16.69
CA PRO A 30 1.81 -6.41 -15.85
C PRO A 30 2.11 -5.14 -16.65
N GLU A 31 1.29 -4.11 -16.46
CA GLU A 31 1.62 -2.77 -16.94
C GLU A 31 2.82 -2.24 -16.14
N SER A 32 3.73 -1.50 -16.78
CA SER A 32 4.98 -1.01 -16.19
C SER A 32 5.22 0.49 -16.40
N ARG A 33 4.34 1.18 -17.13
CA ARG A 33 4.46 2.61 -17.41
C ARG A 33 3.73 3.42 -16.35
N PHE A 34 4.47 4.28 -15.65
CA PHE A 34 3.88 5.23 -14.68
C PHE A 34 2.74 6.07 -15.26
N SER A 35 2.81 6.44 -16.55
CA SER A 35 1.75 7.21 -17.22
C SER A 35 0.40 6.49 -17.25
N GLU A 36 0.38 5.15 -17.28
CA GLU A 36 -0.86 4.38 -17.23
C GLU A 36 -1.37 4.22 -15.79
N TYR A 37 -0.47 4.01 -14.83
CA TYR A 37 -0.83 3.95 -13.41
C TYR A 37 -1.53 5.25 -12.96
N LEU A 38 -1.01 6.40 -13.38
CA LEU A 38 -1.57 7.71 -13.02
C LEU A 38 -3.01 7.92 -13.54
N LYS A 39 -3.43 7.20 -14.59
CA LYS A 39 -4.80 7.29 -15.11
C LYS A 39 -5.82 6.53 -14.25
N VAL A 40 -5.39 5.44 -13.62
CA VAL A 40 -6.27 4.50 -12.91
C VAL A 40 -6.14 4.55 -11.39
N THR A 41 -5.08 5.18 -10.86
CA THR A 41 -4.84 5.29 -9.42
C THR A 41 -5.92 6.10 -8.68
N GLU A 42 -6.36 5.56 -7.54
CA GLU A 42 -7.22 6.26 -6.58
C GLU A 42 -6.41 7.11 -5.60
N ILE A 43 -5.14 6.74 -5.38
CA ILE A 43 -4.20 7.51 -4.56
C ILE A 43 -3.66 8.66 -5.41
N LYS A 44 -3.85 9.89 -4.94
CA LYS A 44 -3.34 11.10 -5.58
C LYS A 44 -2.01 11.49 -4.96
N GLU A 45 -1.13 12.02 -5.79
CA GLU A 45 0.12 12.62 -5.33
C GLU A 45 -0.19 13.80 -4.42
N ALA A 46 0.52 13.89 -3.29
CA ALA A 46 0.43 15.03 -2.39
C ALA A 46 1.41 16.13 -2.84
N ASP A 47 1.01 17.38 -2.64
CA ASP A 47 1.93 18.52 -2.72
C ASP A 47 3.01 18.46 -1.61
N VAL A 48 3.87 19.48 -1.54
CA VAL A 48 4.92 19.56 -0.52
C VAL A 48 4.32 19.57 0.89
N VAL A 49 4.58 18.52 1.66
CA VAL A 49 4.16 18.39 3.07
C VAL A 49 5.32 18.69 4.00
N SER A 50 5.22 19.75 4.79
CA SER A 50 6.23 20.14 5.79
C SER A 50 5.85 19.72 7.21
N CYS A 51 4.56 19.46 7.47
CA CYS A 51 4.05 19.07 8.77
C CYS A 51 4.08 17.54 8.97
N SER A 52 4.76 17.06 10.02
CA SER A 52 4.84 15.62 10.28
C SER A 52 3.48 14.97 10.59
N LYS A 53 2.55 15.70 11.22
CA LYS A 53 1.19 15.17 11.51
C LYS A 53 0.35 15.05 10.25
N GLU A 54 0.49 16.01 9.33
CA GLU A 54 -0.14 15.95 8.02
C GLU A 54 0.39 14.76 7.21
N ALA A 55 1.71 14.56 7.18
CA ALA A 55 2.32 13.41 6.51
C ALA A 55 1.81 12.06 7.06
N VAL A 56 1.66 11.93 8.38
CA VAL A 56 1.09 10.72 8.99
C VAL A 56 -0.38 10.54 8.62
N ASN A 57 -1.18 11.61 8.55
CA ASN A 57 -2.57 11.52 8.12
C ASN A 57 -2.68 11.04 6.67
N LEU A 58 -1.85 11.58 5.77
CA LEU A 58 -1.80 11.14 4.38
C LEU A 58 -1.45 9.65 4.26
N LEU A 59 -0.43 9.19 5.01
CA LEU A 59 -0.10 7.76 5.04
C LEU A 59 -1.27 6.90 5.51
N LEU A 60 -1.99 7.31 6.56
CA LEU A 60 -3.17 6.59 7.05
C LEU A 60 -4.29 6.53 5.99
N ASP A 61 -4.51 7.61 5.24
CA ASP A 61 -5.50 7.66 4.16
C ASP A 61 -5.09 6.78 2.96
N TYR A 62 -3.80 6.74 2.64
CA TYR A 62 -3.26 5.85 1.61
C TYR A 62 -3.39 4.38 2.00
N TYR A 63 -3.00 4.00 3.22
CA TYR A 63 -3.20 2.63 3.71
C TYR A 63 -4.66 2.23 3.76
N LYS A 64 -5.56 3.13 4.15
CA LYS A 64 -7.00 2.86 4.10
C LYS A 64 -7.46 2.49 2.69
N THR A 65 -6.95 3.20 1.68
CA THR A 65 -7.26 2.94 0.27
C THR A 65 -6.67 1.58 -0.16
N LEU A 66 -5.38 1.33 0.11
CA LEU A 66 -4.72 0.07 -0.23
C LEU A 66 -5.41 -1.15 0.40
N ILE A 67 -5.62 -1.13 1.71
CA ILE A 67 -6.28 -2.22 2.46
C ILE A 67 -7.68 -2.52 1.89
N ALA A 68 -8.45 -1.51 1.51
CA ALA A 68 -9.76 -1.71 0.91
C ALA A 68 -9.66 -2.42 -0.46
N ARG A 69 -8.67 -2.08 -1.28
CA ARG A 69 -8.43 -2.73 -2.58
C ARG A 69 -7.91 -4.15 -2.41
N GLU A 70 -6.98 -4.36 -1.49
CA GLU A 70 -6.41 -5.67 -1.18
C GLU A 70 -7.47 -6.65 -0.68
N ARG A 71 -8.39 -6.21 0.20
CA ARG A 71 -9.53 -7.04 0.62
C ARG A 71 -10.43 -7.42 -0.56
N ARG A 72 -10.65 -6.51 -1.51
CA ARG A 72 -11.41 -6.82 -2.73
C ARG A 72 -10.68 -7.81 -3.63
N ILE A 73 -9.35 -7.74 -3.72
CA ILE A 73 -8.53 -8.72 -4.44
C ILE A 73 -8.65 -10.10 -3.78
N ILE A 74 -8.58 -10.17 -2.45
CA ILE A 74 -8.76 -11.43 -1.71
C ILE A 74 -10.13 -12.05 -1.99
N GLU A 75 -11.21 -11.27 -1.97
CA GLU A 75 -12.55 -11.76 -2.32
C GLU A 75 -12.57 -12.38 -3.74
N LEU A 76 -12.05 -11.65 -4.73
CA LEU A 76 -12.02 -12.10 -6.12
C LEU A 76 -11.13 -13.34 -6.32
N ALA A 77 -9.97 -13.38 -5.67
CA ALA A 77 -9.04 -14.50 -5.73
C ALA A 77 -9.64 -15.74 -5.04
N SER A 78 -10.31 -15.56 -3.90
CA SER A 78 -11.03 -16.63 -3.21
C SER A 78 -12.16 -17.20 -4.06
N ASP A 79 -12.96 -16.36 -4.70
CA ASP A 79 -14.02 -16.80 -5.63
C ASP A 79 -13.43 -17.58 -6.82
N ALA A 80 -12.24 -17.18 -7.28
CA ALA A 80 -11.49 -17.85 -8.35
C ALA A 80 -10.70 -19.09 -7.88
N HIS A 81 -10.73 -19.44 -6.59
CA HIS A 81 -9.94 -20.52 -5.98
C HIS A 81 -8.42 -20.35 -6.20
N ASP A 82 -7.94 -19.10 -6.23
CA ASP A 82 -6.53 -18.75 -6.32
C ASP A 82 -5.93 -18.51 -4.92
N ASP A 83 -5.62 -19.60 -4.23
CA ASP A 83 -5.08 -19.59 -2.87
C ASP A 83 -3.73 -18.87 -2.77
N THR A 84 -2.95 -18.84 -3.86
CA THR A 84 -1.62 -18.20 -3.86
C THR A 84 -1.77 -16.68 -3.85
N THR A 85 -2.67 -16.12 -4.66
CA THR A 85 -2.97 -14.68 -4.62
C THR A 85 -3.63 -14.29 -3.30
N VAL A 86 -4.52 -15.15 -2.75
CA VAL A 86 -5.09 -14.92 -1.42
C VAL A 86 -4.00 -14.85 -0.35
N SER A 87 -3.05 -15.80 -0.34
CA SER A 87 -1.96 -15.83 0.64
C SER A 87 -1.08 -14.58 0.53
N LEU A 88 -0.63 -14.25 -0.69
CA LEU A 88 0.24 -13.09 -0.96
C LEU A 88 -0.38 -11.79 -0.42
N VAL A 89 -1.63 -11.52 -0.79
CA VAL A 89 -2.30 -10.27 -0.42
C VAL A 89 -2.69 -10.27 1.08
N SER A 90 -2.92 -11.44 1.68
CA SER A 90 -3.16 -11.55 3.12
C SER A 90 -1.90 -11.20 3.94
N ASP A 91 -0.72 -11.58 3.46
CA ASP A 91 0.55 -11.20 4.09
C ASP A 91 0.77 -9.68 4.01
N PHE A 92 0.42 -9.04 2.88
CA PHE A 92 0.43 -7.58 2.78
C PHE A 92 -0.48 -6.92 3.80
N LEU A 93 -1.73 -7.37 3.90
CA LEU A 93 -2.69 -6.82 4.86
C LEU A 93 -2.17 -6.89 6.30
N LYS A 94 -1.60 -8.03 6.69
CA LYS A 94 -1.07 -8.23 8.04
C LYS A 94 0.03 -7.22 8.38
N GLU A 95 0.94 -6.95 7.44
CA GLU A 95 2.02 -5.98 7.63
C GLU A 95 1.52 -4.53 7.61
N GLN A 96 0.61 -4.21 6.70
CA GLN A 96 0.03 -2.88 6.58
C GLN A 96 -0.84 -2.52 7.78
N GLU A 97 -1.68 -3.44 8.28
CA GLU A 97 -2.50 -3.22 9.48
C GLU A 97 -1.62 -3.00 10.73
N LYS A 98 -0.50 -3.71 10.84
CA LYS A 98 0.51 -3.44 11.87
C LYS A 98 1.13 -2.05 11.72
N THR A 99 1.44 -1.63 10.49
CA THR A 99 1.96 -0.30 10.20
C THR A 99 0.96 0.79 10.55
N VAL A 100 -0.31 0.62 10.19
CA VAL A 100 -1.41 1.51 10.57
C VAL A 100 -1.52 1.64 12.08
N TRP A 101 -1.47 0.52 12.82
CA TRP A 101 -1.48 0.54 14.29
C TRP A 101 -0.32 1.38 14.86
N MET A 102 0.91 1.19 14.35
CA MET A 102 2.09 1.96 14.78
C MET A 102 1.96 3.46 14.46
N LEU A 103 1.44 3.81 13.28
CA LEU A 103 1.22 5.21 12.86
C LEU A 103 0.15 5.89 13.72
N VAL A 104 -0.96 5.20 14.01
CA VAL A 104 -2.02 5.71 14.91
C VAL A 104 -1.49 5.92 16.31
N ALA A 105 -0.66 5.00 16.84
CA ALA A 105 -0.03 5.17 18.14
C ALA A 105 0.88 6.41 18.19
N THR A 106 1.61 6.68 17.10
CA THR A 106 2.54 7.82 16.99
C THR A 106 1.81 9.16 16.81
N LYS A 107 0.64 9.17 16.16
CA LYS A 107 -0.22 10.38 15.96
C LYS A 107 -0.63 11.06 17.26
N SER A 108 -0.49 10.38 18.41
CA SER A 108 -0.74 10.93 19.74
C SER A 108 0.35 11.89 20.26
N GLN A 109 1.50 12.03 19.58
CA GLN A 109 2.58 12.95 19.95
C GLN A 109 2.66 14.15 18.97
N SER A 110 2.76 15.35 19.54
CA SER A 110 2.38 16.65 18.99
C SER A 110 3.12 17.13 17.74
N CYS A 111 2.45 17.94 16.91
CA CYS A 111 3.11 19.11 16.31
C CYS A 111 3.02 20.25 17.32
N ALA A 112 4.16 20.79 17.73
CA ALA A 112 4.18 22.09 18.40
C ALA A 112 3.76 23.18 17.40
N GLU A 113 2.99 24.15 17.87
CA GLU A 113 2.75 25.44 17.20
C GLU A 113 4.05 26.23 17.02
#